data_AF-A0AAV7S6R8-F1
#
_entry.id   AF-A0AAV7S6R8-F1
#
_cell.length_a   1.000
_cell.length_b   1.000
_cell.length_c   1.000
_cell.angle_alpha   90.00
_cell.angle_beta   90.00
_cell.angle_gamma   90.00
#
_symmetry.space_group_name_H-M   'P 1'
#
loop_
_entity.id
_entity.type
_entity.pdbx_description
1 polymer ?
#
loop_
_entity_poly.entity_id
_entity_poly.type
_entity_poly.pdbx_seq_one_letter_code
_entity_poly.pdbx_strand_id
1 'polypeptide(L)'
;MSALKNTAHEHHQLIRATKRTSFTDRLDKNTHNSKELFNIIKELSNPNANSKSITPSQDLCNSLATFFHRKITDLHDRFGHQTQPTTTEPTTPAITLNAWTHISAEETKATMNSIHSGAPSDPCPHFIFNKADDIIAPHLQTIINSSFVSAAFPES
;
A
#
# COMPACT_ATOMS: atom_id res chain seq x y z
N MET A 1 18.96 -2.18 2.33
CA MET A 1 17.52 -2.16 2.69
C MET A 1 17.22 -2.59 4.13
N SER A 2 18.08 -3.37 4.80
CA SER A 2 17.90 -3.78 6.21
C SER A 2 17.96 -2.62 7.21
N ALA A 3 18.88 -1.67 7.02
CA ALA A 3 19.05 -0.54 7.94
C ALA A 3 17.78 0.33 8.08
N LEU A 4 17.12 0.70 6.97
CA LEU A 4 15.91 1.53 6.99
C LEU A 4 14.73 0.82 7.69
N LYS A 5 14.61 -0.50 7.52
CA LYS A 5 13.58 -1.31 8.17
C LYS A 5 13.80 -1.38 9.69
N ASN A 6 15.06 -1.45 10.13
CA ASN A 6 15.42 -1.42 11.54
C ASN A 6 15.14 -0.05 12.16
N THR A 7 15.50 1.05 11.50
CA THR A 7 15.22 2.41 11.99
C THR A 7 13.71 2.69 12.12
N ALA A 8 12.91 2.23 11.16
CA ALA A 8 11.45 2.36 11.24
C ALA A 8 10.86 1.55 12.41
N HIS A 9 11.41 0.36 12.67
CA HIS A 9 11.02 -0.47 13.79
C HIS A 9 11.37 0.16 15.14
N GLU A 10 12.59 0.66 15.29
CA GLU A 10 13.07 1.39 16.48
C GLU A 10 12.23 2.63 16.76
N HIS A 11 11.93 3.41 15.71
CA HIS A 11 11.08 4.59 15.82
C HIS A 11 9.65 4.24 16.29
N HIS A 12 9.06 3.17 15.75
CA HIS A 12 7.75 2.70 16.22
C HIS A 12 7.78 2.21 17.66
N GLN A 13 8.86 1.53 18.09
CA GLN A 13 9.01 1.13 19.49
C GLN A 13 9.12 2.35 20.41
N LEU A 14 9.91 3.36 20.01
CA LEU A 14 10.07 4.59 20.77
C LEU A 14 8.73 5.32 20.94
N ILE A 15 7.96 5.50 19.87
CA ILE A 15 6.63 6.12 19.94
C ILE A 15 5.71 5.37 20.91
N ARG A 16 5.71 4.03 20.85
CA ARG A 16 4.89 3.21 21.75
C ARG A 16 5.31 3.39 23.21
N ALA A 17 6.62 3.36 23.48
CA ALA A 17 7.16 3.55 24.82
C ALA A 17 6.81 4.93 25.38
N THR A 18 7.05 6.00 24.60
CA THR A 18 6.74 7.37 25.01
C THR A 18 5.25 7.58 25.26
N LYS A 19 4.37 7.05 24.39
CA LYS A 19 2.92 7.12 24.59
C LYS A 19 2.51 6.42 25.88
N ARG A 20 3.03 5.21 26.13
CA ARG A 20 2.75 4.45 27.34
C ARG A 20 3.14 5.26 28.58
N THR A 21 4.38 5.77 28.64
CA THR A 21 4.85 6.56 29.77
C THR A 21 4.01 7.82 29.99
N SER A 22 3.64 8.52 28.91
CA SER A 22 2.79 9.72 28.98
C SER A 22 1.41 9.44 29.57
N PHE A 23 0.74 8.36 29.13
CA PHE A 23 -0.57 7.99 29.69
C PHE A 23 -0.46 7.49 31.13
N THR A 24 0.59 6.73 31.48
CA THR A 24 0.83 6.30 32.87
C THR A 24 1.03 7.51 33.79
N ASP A 25 1.89 8.46 33.43
CA ASP A 25 2.12 9.68 34.21
C ASP A 25 0.84 10.51 34.37
N ARG A 26 0.01 10.61 33.31
CA ARG A 26 -1.30 11.28 33.39
C ARG A 26 -2.27 10.56 34.31
N LEU A 27 -2.29 9.23 34.32
CA LEU A 27 -3.13 8.44 35.22
C LEU A 27 -2.71 8.64 36.67
N ASP A 28 -1.41 8.53 36.96
CA ASP A 28 -0.87 8.66 38.32
C ASP A 28 -1.16 10.06 38.90
N LYS A 29 -0.98 11.11 38.09
CA LYS A 29 -1.26 12.51 38.47
C LYS A 29 -2.75 12.82 38.68
N ASN A 30 -3.65 12.04 38.09
CA ASN A 30 -5.09 12.30 38.11
C ASN A 30 -5.90 11.22 38.83
N THR A 31 -5.25 10.39 39.65
CA THR A 31 -5.88 9.32 40.46
C THR A 31 -7.10 9.78 41.27
N HIS A 32 -7.12 11.04 41.72
CA HIS A 32 -8.25 11.63 42.46
C HIS A 32 -9.17 12.52 41.60
N ASN A 33 -8.95 12.61 40.29
CA ASN A 33 -9.75 13.41 39.36
C ASN A 33 -10.50 12.50 38.38
N SER A 34 -11.66 12.02 38.81
CA SER A 34 -12.51 11.09 38.04
C SER A 34 -12.90 11.60 36.66
N LYS A 35 -13.07 12.92 36.49
CA LYS A 35 -13.36 13.56 35.21
C LYS A 35 -12.21 13.39 34.22
N GLU A 36 -10.98 13.61 34.68
CA GLU A 36 -9.80 13.48 33.82
C GLU A 36 -9.46 12.02 33.53
N LEU A 37 -9.66 11.10 34.49
CA LEU A 37 -9.55 9.66 34.24
C LEU A 37 -10.55 9.19 33.16
N PHE A 38 -11.78 9.68 33.19
CA PHE A 38 -12.77 9.35 32.16
C PHE A 38 -12.41 9.93 30.78
N ASN A 39 -11.84 11.13 30.73
CA ASN A 39 -11.28 11.70 29.50
C ASN A 39 -10.13 10.88 28.93
N ILE A 40 -9.22 10.40 29.79
CA ILE A 40 -8.11 9.52 29.40
C ILE A 40 -8.65 8.21 28.79
N ILE A 41 -9.66 7.60 29.42
CA ILE A 41 -10.31 6.39 28.90
C ILE A 41 -10.96 6.69 27.54
N LYS A 42 -11.69 7.80 27.42
CA LYS A 42 -12.34 8.20 26.17
C LYS A 42 -11.35 8.42 25.02
N GLU A 43 -10.19 9.02 25.32
CA GLU A 43 -9.09 9.20 24.38
C GLU A 43 -8.46 7.87 23.94
N LEU A 44 -8.28 6.92 24.87
CA LEU A 44 -7.75 5.59 24.57
C LEU A 44 -8.74 4.71 23.78
N SER A 45 -10.04 4.81 24.08
CA SER A 45 -11.10 4.07 23.42
C SER A 45 -11.47 4.63 22.04
N ASN A 46 -11.08 5.86 21.73
CA ASN A 46 -11.36 6.48 20.44
C ASN A 46 -10.07 7.08 19.83
N PRO A 47 -9.26 6.26 19.13
CA PRO A 47 -7.98 6.70 18.56
C PRO A 47 -8.13 7.81 17.50
N ASN A 48 -9.34 8.01 16.96
CA ASN A 48 -9.65 9.04 15.98
C ASN A 48 -10.14 10.35 16.62
N ALA A 49 -10.47 10.38 17.92
CA ALA A 49 -10.99 11.58 18.58
C ALA A 49 -9.93 12.70 18.69
N ASN A 50 -8.65 12.32 18.73
CA ASN A 50 -7.52 13.23 18.86
C ASN A 50 -6.60 13.22 17.63
N SER A 51 -7.08 12.76 16.47
CA SER A 51 -6.39 13.11 15.23
C SER A 51 -6.53 14.62 15.08
N LYS A 52 -5.50 15.35 15.55
CA LYS A 52 -5.41 16.78 15.29
C LYS A 52 -5.44 16.90 13.77
N SER A 53 -6.54 17.41 13.25
CA SER A 53 -6.61 17.86 11.87
C SER A 53 -5.39 18.76 11.69
N ILE A 54 -4.43 18.30 10.90
CA ILE A 54 -3.27 19.11 10.56
C ILE A 54 -3.87 20.25 9.74
N THR A 55 -4.03 21.41 10.38
CA THR A 55 -4.51 22.59 9.68
C THR A 55 -3.44 22.96 8.67
N PRO A 56 -3.72 22.91 7.36
CA PRO A 56 -2.74 23.25 6.35
C PRO A 56 -2.32 24.70 6.56
N SER A 57 -1.03 24.92 6.83
CA SER A 57 -0.44 26.25 6.87
C SER A 57 0.50 26.42 5.68
N GLN A 58 0.66 27.66 5.23
CA GLN A 58 1.59 28.00 4.15
C GLN A 58 3.00 27.49 4.46
N ASP A 59 3.45 27.63 5.71
CA ASP A 59 4.76 27.16 6.16
C ASP A 59 4.89 25.64 6.09
N LEU A 60 3.84 24.90 6.47
CA LEU A 60 3.86 23.45 6.38
C LEU A 60 3.91 23.00 4.92
N CYS A 61 3.10 23.61 4.04
CA CYS A 61 3.13 23.35 2.61
C CYS A 61 4.50 23.65 1.99
N ASN A 62 5.11 24.78 2.36
CA ASN A 62 6.45 25.17 1.90
C ASN A 62 7.53 24.20 2.40
N SER A 63 7.44 23.76 3.66
CA SER A 63 8.36 22.77 4.22
C SER A 63 8.24 21.41 3.53
N LEU A 64 7.01 21.00 3.20
CA LEU A 64 6.72 19.78 2.46
C LEU A 64 7.30 19.87 1.04
N ALA A 65 7.07 20.98 0.34
CA ALA A 65 7.61 21.22 -1.00
C ALA A 65 9.14 21.19 -0.99
N THR A 66 9.76 21.86 -0.02
CA THR A 66 11.23 21.89 0.16
C THR A 66 11.78 20.48 0.42
N PHE A 67 11.08 19.69 1.25
CA PHE A 67 11.47 18.31 1.51
C PHE A 67 11.50 17.46 0.23
N PHE A 68 10.45 17.53 -0.60
CA PHE A 68 10.41 16.79 -1.86
C PHE A 68 11.45 17.28 -2.85
N HIS A 69 11.63 18.60 -2.97
CA HIS A 69 12.63 19.17 -3.86
C HIS A 69 14.03 18.68 -3.50
N ARG A 70 14.41 18.78 -2.22
CA ARG A 70 15.69 18.27 -1.72
C ARG A 70 15.85 16.78 -1.98
N LYS A 71 14.80 15.99 -1.73
CA LYS A 71 14.85 14.53 -1.95
C LYS A 71 15.06 14.17 -3.42
N ILE A 72 14.47 14.92 -4.36
CA ILE A 72 14.66 14.73 -5.80
C ILE A 72 16.09 15.10 -6.19
N THR A 73 16.60 16.25 -5.72
CA THR A 73 17.99 16.67 -5.95
C THR A 73 18.97 15.63 -5.41
N ASP A 74 18.79 15.19 -4.16
CA ASP A 74 19.63 14.16 -3.55
C ASP A 74 19.60 12.85 -4.35
N LEU A 75 18.45 12.48 -4.94
CA LEU A 75 18.36 11.30 -5.81
C LEU A 75 19.16 11.52 -7.10
N HIS A 76 18.98 12.65 -7.78
CA HIS A 76 19.73 12.96 -9.01
C HIS A 76 21.24 13.00 -8.76
N ASP A 77 21.68 13.60 -7.64
CA ASP A 77 23.09 13.65 -7.26
C ASP A 77 23.65 12.26 -6.94
N ARG A 78 22.88 11.42 -6.24
CA ARG A 78 23.28 10.04 -5.93
C ARG A 78 23.34 9.14 -7.16
N PHE A 79 22.55 9.44 -8.18
CA PHE A 79 22.59 8.76 -9.48
C PHE A 79 23.40 9.53 -10.52
N GLY A 80 24.22 10.51 -10.06
CA GLY A 80 24.93 11.49 -10.88
C GLY A 80 25.51 10.89 -12.15
N HIS A 81 25.18 11.53 -13.28
CA HIS A 81 25.71 11.28 -14.62
C HIS A 81 26.16 9.84 -14.85
N GLN A 82 25.24 8.88 -14.79
CA GLN A 82 25.42 7.72 -15.64
C GLN A 82 25.37 8.26 -17.06
N THR A 83 26.56 8.49 -17.65
CA THR A 83 26.72 8.59 -19.11
C THR A 83 25.90 7.43 -19.64
N GLN A 84 24.80 7.76 -20.31
CA GLN A 84 23.89 6.77 -20.88
C GLN A 84 24.79 5.76 -21.57
N PRO A 85 24.90 4.51 -21.09
CA PRO A 85 25.69 3.52 -21.81
C PRO A 85 25.08 3.53 -23.20
N THR A 86 25.91 3.82 -24.22
CA THR A 86 25.53 3.70 -25.62
C THR A 86 24.72 2.44 -25.69
N THR A 87 23.41 2.62 -25.88
CA THR A 87 22.45 1.55 -25.74
C THR A 87 22.69 0.70 -26.98
N THR A 88 23.65 -0.22 -26.90
CA THR A 88 23.50 -1.47 -27.62
C THR A 88 22.22 -2.01 -27.04
N GLU A 89 21.11 -1.80 -27.75
CA GLU A 89 19.85 -2.40 -27.39
C GLU A 89 20.18 -3.84 -27.04
N PRO A 90 19.90 -4.32 -25.81
CA PRO A 90 19.98 -5.75 -25.58
C PRO A 90 19.12 -6.33 -26.68
N THR A 91 19.70 -7.14 -27.56
CA THR A 91 18.94 -7.86 -28.58
C THR A 91 17.90 -8.62 -27.80
N THR A 92 16.70 -8.04 -27.68
CA THR A 92 15.56 -8.71 -27.11
C THR A 92 15.48 -9.96 -27.95
N PRO A 93 15.56 -11.17 -27.35
CA PRO A 93 15.25 -12.34 -28.14
C PRO A 93 13.92 -12.04 -28.79
N ALA A 94 13.84 -12.22 -30.12
CA ALA A 94 12.60 -12.06 -30.87
C ALA A 94 11.64 -13.17 -30.43
N ILE A 95 11.20 -13.10 -29.18
CA ILE A 95 10.14 -13.93 -28.62
C ILE A 95 8.89 -13.24 -29.14
N THR A 96 8.58 -13.52 -30.39
CA THR A 96 7.27 -13.23 -30.93
C THR A 96 6.33 -14.18 -30.20
N LEU A 97 5.48 -13.63 -29.34
CA LEU A 97 4.40 -14.37 -28.69
C LEU A 97 3.36 -14.73 -29.77
N ASN A 98 3.68 -15.76 -30.56
CA ASN A 98 2.91 -16.13 -31.76
C ASN A 98 1.63 -16.90 -31.44
N ALA A 99 1.47 -17.38 -30.21
CA ALA A 99 0.29 -18.12 -29.81
C ALA A 99 0.08 -18.00 -28.30
N TRP A 100 -1.15 -17.66 -27.91
CA TRP A 100 -1.63 -17.79 -26.55
C TRP A 100 -2.32 -19.14 -26.40
N THR A 101 -1.92 -19.92 -25.40
CA THR A 101 -2.66 -21.11 -25.00
C THR A 101 -3.83 -20.67 -24.13
N HIS A 102 -5.04 -21.14 -24.47
CA HIS A 102 -6.21 -20.91 -23.63
C HIS A 102 -5.98 -21.49 -22.23
N ILE A 103 -6.41 -20.76 -21.21
CA ILE A 103 -6.35 -21.22 -19.83
C ILE A 103 -7.37 -22.34 -19.60
N SER A 104 -6.96 -23.39 -18.89
CA SER A 104 -7.84 -24.48 -18.49
C SER A 104 -8.78 -24.07 -17.36
N ALA A 105 -9.84 -24.86 -17.16
CA ALA A 105 -10.76 -24.64 -16.05
C ALA A 105 -10.07 -24.80 -14.68
N GLU A 106 -9.15 -25.76 -14.58
CA GLU A 106 -8.37 -26.02 -13.36
C GLU A 106 -7.46 -24.85 -13.02
N GLU A 107 -6.73 -24.31 -14.00
CA GLU A 107 -5.89 -23.13 -13.82
C GLU A 107 -6.70 -21.88 -13.50
N THR A 108 -7.89 -21.74 -14.08
CA THR A 108 -8.81 -20.64 -13.75
C THR A 108 -9.23 -20.71 -12.28
N LYS A 109 -9.63 -21.90 -11.81
CA LYS A 109 -10.00 -22.11 -10.39
C LYS A 109 -8.81 -21.90 -9.46
N ALA A 110 -7.63 -22.39 -9.81
CA ALA A 110 -6.42 -22.18 -9.02
C ALA A 110 -6.08 -20.69 -8.91
N THR A 111 -6.16 -19.95 -10.01
CA THR A 111 -5.93 -18.49 -10.05
C THR A 111 -6.95 -17.78 -9.15
N MET A 112 -8.22 -18.15 -9.27
CA MET A 112 -9.29 -17.53 -8.50
C MET A 112 -9.16 -17.78 -6.98
N ASN A 113 -8.77 -19.00 -6.58
CA ASN A 113 -8.52 -19.36 -5.18
C ASN A 113 -7.28 -18.69 -4.57
N SER A 114 -6.38 -18.17 -5.40
CA SER A 114 -5.21 -17.40 -4.95
C SER A 114 -5.52 -15.94 -4.62
N ILE A 115 -6.76 -15.47 -4.87
CA ILE A 115 -7.16 -14.09 -4.59
C ILE A 115 -7.45 -13.93 -3.09
N HIS A 116 -6.50 -13.29 -2.38
CA HIS A 116 -6.60 -13.06 -0.94
C HIS A 116 -6.93 -11.61 -0.56
N SER A 117 -6.94 -10.69 -1.53
CA SER A 117 -7.24 -9.28 -1.31
C SER A 117 -7.71 -8.62 -2.61
N GLY A 118 -8.67 -7.70 -2.51
CA GLY A 118 -9.11 -6.87 -3.64
C GLY A 118 -8.31 -5.58 -3.74
N ALA A 119 -8.38 -4.92 -4.90
CA ALA A 119 -7.85 -3.57 -5.05
C ALA A 119 -8.71 -2.56 -4.25
N PRO A 120 -8.13 -1.50 -3.67
CA PRO A 120 -8.90 -0.49 -2.92
C PRO A 120 -9.98 0.23 -3.73
N SER A 121 -9.85 0.23 -5.06
CA SER A 121 -10.79 0.83 -6.02
C SER A 121 -11.83 -0.17 -6.54
N ASP A 122 -11.71 -1.45 -6.20
CA ASP A 122 -12.65 -2.48 -6.67
C ASP A 122 -13.81 -2.60 -5.67
N PRO A 123 -15.07 -2.33 -6.10
CA PRO A 123 -16.24 -2.50 -5.25
C PRO A 123 -16.55 -3.98 -4.95
N CYS A 124 -15.90 -4.93 -5.65
CA CYS A 124 -16.14 -6.35 -5.49
C CYS A 124 -15.30 -6.97 -4.37
N PRO A 125 -15.91 -7.51 -3.31
CA PRO A 125 -15.18 -8.24 -2.28
C PRO A 125 -14.58 -9.55 -2.80
N HIS A 126 -13.28 -9.76 -2.54
CA HIS A 126 -12.56 -10.97 -2.97
C HIS A 126 -13.20 -12.31 -2.52
N PHE A 127 -13.92 -12.33 -1.38
CA PHE A 127 -14.55 -13.56 -0.88
C PHE A 127 -15.67 -14.09 -1.80
N ILE A 128 -16.20 -13.26 -2.70
CA ILE A 128 -17.27 -13.66 -3.63
C ILE A 128 -16.75 -14.73 -4.58
N PHE A 129 -15.51 -14.58 -5.06
CA PHE A 129 -14.87 -15.55 -5.94
C PHE A 129 -14.79 -16.94 -5.30
N ASN A 130 -14.48 -17.02 -4.01
CA ASN A 130 -14.41 -18.31 -3.29
C ASN A 130 -15.79 -18.95 -3.04
N LYS A 131 -16.87 -18.14 -2.95
CA LYS A 131 -18.22 -18.63 -2.63
C LYS A 131 -19.07 -18.98 -3.85
N ALA A 132 -18.76 -18.39 -5.00
CA ALA A 132 -19.51 -18.54 -6.23
C ALA A 132 -18.63 -19.09 -7.37
N ASP A 133 -17.62 -19.91 -7.02
CA ASP A 133 -16.66 -20.51 -7.96
C ASP A 133 -17.33 -21.14 -9.17
N ASP A 134 -18.30 -22.03 -8.94
CA ASP A 134 -18.97 -22.77 -10.01
C ASP A 134 -19.80 -21.89 -10.95
N ILE A 135 -20.12 -20.66 -10.55
CA ILE A 135 -20.84 -19.68 -11.37
C ILE A 135 -19.84 -18.74 -12.06
N ILE A 136 -18.84 -18.25 -11.34
CA ILE A 136 -17.94 -17.18 -11.81
C ILE A 136 -16.80 -17.74 -12.66
N ALA A 137 -16.23 -18.90 -12.31
CA ALA A 137 -15.10 -19.50 -13.02
C ALA A 137 -15.31 -19.67 -14.53
N PRO A 138 -16.46 -20.19 -15.04
CA PRO A 138 -16.64 -20.32 -16.49
C PRO A 138 -16.68 -18.96 -17.21
N HIS A 139 -17.25 -17.94 -16.57
CA HIS A 139 -17.27 -16.58 -17.11
C HIS A 139 -15.88 -15.95 -17.10
N LEU A 140 -15.13 -16.12 -16.01
CA LEU A 140 -13.76 -15.62 -15.91
C LEU A 140 -12.84 -16.29 -16.94
N GLN A 141 -12.95 -17.60 -17.11
CA GLN A 141 -12.21 -18.34 -18.14
C GLN A 141 -12.52 -17.81 -19.54
N THR A 142 -13.80 -17.53 -19.82
CA THR A 142 -14.23 -16.96 -21.11
C THR A 142 -13.61 -15.59 -21.33
N ILE A 143 -13.61 -14.72 -20.32
CA ILE A 143 -13.01 -13.38 -20.38
C ILE A 143 -11.51 -13.48 -20.66
N ILE A 144 -10.78 -14.28 -19.89
CA ILE A 144 -9.33 -14.45 -20.04
C ILE A 144 -8.97 -14.93 -21.45
N ASN A 145 -9.64 -15.98 -21.93
CA ASN A 145 -9.38 -16.53 -23.26
C ASN A 145 -9.76 -15.53 -24.37
N SER A 146 -10.85 -14.78 -24.20
CA SER A 146 -11.24 -13.74 -25.16
C SER A 146 -10.25 -12.58 -25.19
N SER A 147 -9.67 -12.20 -24.06
CA SER A 147 -8.63 -11.17 -23.98
C SER A 147 -7.34 -11.61 -24.66
N PHE A 148 -6.94 -12.89 -24.52
CA PHE A 148 -5.78 -13.44 -25.23
C PHE A 148 -5.95 -13.48 -26.75
N VAL A 149 -7.18 -13.70 -27.24
CA VAL A 149 -7.47 -13.73 -28.67
C VAL A 149 -7.60 -12.32 -29.26
N SER A 150 -8.27 -11.41 -28.56
CA SER A 150 -8.58 -10.07 -29.08
C SER A 150 -7.45 -9.06 -28.91
N ALA A 151 -6.53 -9.30 -27.96
CA ALA A 151 -5.54 -8.31 -27.50
C ALA A 151 -6.15 -6.94 -27.14
N ALA A 152 -7.47 -6.89 -26.89
CA ALA A 152 -8.19 -5.68 -26.60
C ALA A 152 -8.14 -5.44 -25.09
N PHE A 153 -7.48 -4.36 -24.69
CA PHE A 153 -7.56 -3.79 -23.35
C PHE A 153 -8.44 -2.55 -23.40
N PRO A 154 -9.27 -2.27 -22.38
CA PRO A 154 -9.93 -0.98 -22.30
C PRO A 154 -8.86 0.12 -22.25
N GLU A 155 -8.94 1.09 -23.16
CA GLU A 155 -8.23 2.36 -22.93
C GLU A 155 -8.85 3.00 -21.69
N SER A 156 -7.97 3.38 -20.77
CA SER A 156 -8.29 3.93 -19.44
C SER A 156 -9.32 5.05 -19.45
#